data_AF-A0A914TRX1-F1
#
_entry.id   AF-A0A914TRX1-F1
#
_cell.length_a   1.000
_cell.length_b   1.000
_cell.length_c   1.000
_cell.angle_alpha   90.00
_cell.angle_beta   90.00
_cell.angle_gamma   90.00
#
_symmetry.space_group_name_H-M   'P 1'
#
loop_
_entity.id
_entity.type
_entity.pdbx_description
1 polymer ?
#
loop_
_entity_poly.entity_id
_entity_poly.type
_entity_poly.pdbx_seq_one_letter_code
_entity_poly.pdbx_strand_id
1 'polypeptide(L)'
;MTCVKIEAVKKIYGDERVLNLPLVALCIAGAARKGKSFMLNFFLDYLIHKEKFPNKQWALNETTRLNGFEFQEGEDRLTLGIWAWNHIFVIENRDGKKVGVSLIDSQGTFDRHTSYQNCSAIFAMTSMFSSVMCFNVFTDLQEDKLNNFTAFIEHGKKIVENLGGSEKLFQNLVFIIREVPLRKLINLIYFIF
;
A
#
# COMPACT_ATOMS: atom_id res chain seq x y z
N MET A 1 -13.59 -12.00 12.20
CA MET A 1 -13.20 -13.11 11.30
C MET A 1 -13.03 -12.52 9.91
N THR A 2 -11.80 -12.27 9.46
CA THR A 2 -11.53 -11.68 8.14
C THR A 2 -11.68 -12.80 7.10
N CYS A 3 -12.80 -12.83 6.39
CA CYS A 3 -13.05 -13.83 5.35
C CYS A 3 -12.39 -13.38 4.04
N VAL A 4 -11.52 -14.21 3.47
CA VAL A 4 -10.99 -13.99 2.12
C VAL A 4 -12.06 -14.37 1.11
N LYS A 5 -12.47 -13.44 0.26
CA LYS A 5 -13.40 -13.71 -0.84
C LYS A 5 -12.66 -14.37 -2.00
N ILE A 6 -12.44 -15.69 -1.92
CA ILE A 6 -11.66 -16.47 -2.89
C ILE A 6 -12.14 -16.24 -4.34
N GLU A 7 -13.45 -16.20 -4.57
CA GLU A 7 -14.01 -15.94 -5.90
C GLU A 7 -13.62 -14.56 -6.46
N ALA A 8 -13.53 -13.54 -5.61
CA ALA A 8 -13.07 -12.21 -6.04
C ALA A 8 -11.57 -12.22 -6.38
N VAL A 9 -10.76 -12.93 -5.58
CA VAL A 9 -9.33 -13.11 -5.86
C VAL A 9 -9.12 -13.82 -7.19
N LYS A 10 -9.81 -14.94 -7.42
CA LYS A 10 -9.76 -15.68 -8.70
C LYS A 10 -10.18 -14.81 -9.88
N LYS A 11 -11.21 -13.97 -9.71
CA LYS A 11 -11.66 -13.06 -10.77
C LYS A 11 -10.61 -12.01 -11.14
N ILE A 12 -9.88 -11.47 -10.15
CA ILE A 12 -8.87 -10.42 -10.37
C ILE A 12 -7.57 -11.02 -10.93
N TYR A 13 -7.07 -12.08 -10.31
CA TYR A 13 -5.74 -12.64 -10.60
C TYR A 13 -5.76 -13.84 -11.56
N GLY A 14 -6.94 -14.35 -11.90
CA GLY A 14 -7.12 -15.40 -12.92
C GLY A 14 -7.27 -14.87 -14.34
N ASP A 15 -7.08 -13.57 -14.56
CA ASP A 15 -7.16 -12.95 -15.88
C ASP A 15 -6.00 -13.43 -16.78
N GLU A 16 -6.33 -14.02 -17.92
CA GLU A 16 -5.36 -14.58 -18.86
C GLU A 16 -4.32 -13.57 -19.35
N ARG A 17 -4.66 -12.27 -19.36
CA ARG A 17 -3.75 -11.19 -19.75
C ARG A 17 -2.54 -11.06 -18.82
N VAL A 18 -2.66 -11.52 -17.57
CA VAL A 18 -1.65 -11.32 -16.52
C VAL A 18 -1.10 -12.62 -15.94
N LEU A 19 -1.70 -13.78 -16.22
CA LEU A 19 -1.32 -15.08 -15.66
C LEU A 19 0.17 -15.42 -15.81
N ASN A 20 0.79 -15.02 -16.92
CA ASN A 20 2.20 -15.30 -17.22
C ASN A 20 3.12 -14.09 -17.03
N LEU A 21 2.62 -13.00 -16.46
CA LEU A 21 3.41 -11.79 -16.22
C LEU A 21 3.93 -11.76 -14.77
N PRO A 22 5.15 -11.24 -14.53
CA PRO A 22 5.56 -10.88 -13.19
C PRO A 22 4.57 -9.87 -12.59
N LEU A 23 4.12 -10.14 -11.36
CA LEU A 23 3.16 -9.29 -10.65
C LEU A 23 3.87 -8.41 -9.62
N VAL A 24 3.61 -7.10 -9.71
CA VAL A 24 3.95 -6.12 -8.68
C VAL A 24 2.70 -5.84 -7.85
N ALA A 25 2.69 -6.30 -6.61
CA ALA A 25 1.64 -6.00 -5.64
C ALA A 25 2.07 -4.81 -4.78
N LEU A 26 1.55 -3.63 -5.10
CA LEU A 26 1.82 -2.39 -4.38
C LEU A 26 0.74 -2.18 -3.32
N CYS A 27 1.16 -2.10 -2.06
CA CYS A 27 0.27 -1.84 -0.94
C CYS A 27 0.61 -0.53 -0.24
N ILE A 28 -0.40 0.22 0.21
CA ILE A 28 -0.22 1.31 1.17
C ILE A 28 -0.75 0.87 2.54
N ALA A 29 0.12 0.92 3.55
CA ALA A 29 -0.16 0.57 4.94
C ALA A 29 0.19 1.73 5.88
N GLY A 30 -0.26 1.67 7.13
CA GLY A 30 0.00 2.70 8.15
C GLY A 30 -1.27 3.16 8.85
N ALA A 31 -1.15 4.18 9.71
CA ALA A 31 -2.23 4.59 10.61
C ALA A 31 -3.56 4.89 9.90
N ALA A 32 -4.68 4.63 10.59
CA ALA A 32 -6.01 4.99 10.11
C ALA A 32 -6.16 6.51 9.90
N ARG A 33 -7.02 6.91 8.96
CA ARG A 33 -7.35 8.32 8.66
C ARG A 33 -6.17 9.21 8.24
N LYS A 34 -5.07 8.62 7.74
CA LYS A 34 -3.88 9.35 7.25
C LYS A 34 -3.76 9.41 5.72
N GLY A 35 -4.88 9.34 4.99
CA GLY A 35 -4.90 9.56 3.54
C GLY A 35 -4.34 8.43 2.67
N LYS A 36 -4.38 7.17 3.14
CA LYS A 36 -3.90 6.01 2.36
C LYS A 36 -4.69 5.80 1.06
N SER A 37 -6.00 5.65 1.17
CA SER A 37 -6.91 5.46 0.03
C SER A 37 -6.92 6.67 -0.91
N PHE A 38 -6.83 7.89 -0.35
CA PHE A 38 -6.61 9.12 -1.11
C PHE A 38 -5.33 9.07 -1.96
N MET A 39 -4.21 8.61 -1.37
CA MET A 39 -2.96 8.43 -2.10
C MET A 39 -3.05 7.35 -3.18
N LEU A 40 -3.71 6.23 -2.89
CA LEU A 40 -3.93 5.15 -3.85
C LEU A 40 -4.71 5.62 -5.08
N ASN A 41 -5.63 6.59 -4.95
CA ASN A 41 -6.35 7.13 -6.10
C ASN A 41 -5.45 7.89 -7.09
N PHE A 42 -4.36 8.51 -6.63
CA PHE A 42 -3.37 9.08 -7.56
C PHE A 42 -2.56 8.01 -8.26
N PHE A 43 -2.22 6.92 -7.57
CA PHE A 43 -1.53 5.77 -8.19
C PHE A 43 -2.45 5.09 -9.21
N LEU A 44 -3.74 5.00 -8.89
CA LEU A 44 -4.75 4.47 -9.79
C LEU A 44 -4.86 5.32 -11.07
N ASP A 45 -4.99 6.63 -10.94
CA ASP A 45 -5.05 7.55 -12.08
C ASP A 45 -3.79 7.47 -12.95
N TYR A 46 -2.61 7.43 -12.32
CA TYR A 46 -1.34 7.23 -13.00
C TYR A 46 -1.30 5.90 -13.78
N LEU A 47 -1.71 4.79 -13.17
CA LEU A 47 -1.68 3.47 -13.81
C LEU A 47 -2.69 3.37 -14.96
N ILE A 48 -3.90 3.91 -14.79
CA ILE A 48 -4.90 4.01 -15.87
C ILE A 48 -4.32 4.78 -17.06
N HIS A 49 -3.71 5.93 -16.79
CA HIS A 49 -3.08 6.73 -17.85
C HIS A 49 -1.91 5.99 -18.50
N LYS A 50 -1.05 5.35 -17.71
CA LYS A 50 0.15 4.66 -18.21
C LYS A 50 -0.20 3.45 -19.07
N GLU A 51 -1.23 2.69 -18.71
CA GLU A 51 -1.74 1.56 -19.49
C GLU A 51 -2.38 2.04 -20.80
N LYS A 52 -3.19 3.12 -20.76
CA LYS A 52 -3.89 3.64 -21.95
C LYS A 52 -2.98 4.44 -22.89
N PHE A 53 -1.99 5.16 -22.35
CA PHE A 53 -1.12 6.08 -23.07
C PHE A 53 0.35 5.89 -22.66
N PRO A 54 0.98 4.75 -23.00
CA PRO A 54 2.31 4.37 -22.49
C PRO A 54 3.41 5.41 -22.80
N ASN A 55 3.27 6.11 -23.93
CA ASN A 55 4.23 7.10 -24.43
C ASN A 55 3.90 8.55 -24.05
N LYS A 56 2.86 8.78 -23.24
CA LYS A 56 2.50 10.13 -22.76
C LYS A 56 2.87 10.29 -21.30
N GLN A 57 3.38 11.47 -20.95
CA GLN A 57 3.63 11.81 -19.56
C GLN A 57 2.31 12.02 -18.83
N TRP A 58 2.15 11.37 -17.67
CA TRP A 58 1.04 11.62 -16.77
C TRP A 58 1.28 12.92 -16.01
N ALA A 59 0.23 13.74 -15.88
CA ALA A 59 0.25 14.96 -15.09
C ALA A 59 -1.09 15.14 -14.40
N LEU A 60 -1.03 15.56 -13.13
CA LEU A 60 -2.22 16.00 -12.39
C LEU A 60 -2.81 17.22 -13.07
N ASN A 61 -4.10 17.16 -13.35
CA ASN A 61 -4.83 18.27 -13.94
C ASN A 61 -6.23 18.36 -13.34
N GLU A 62 -6.96 19.43 -13.68
CA GLU A 62 -8.30 19.70 -13.16
C GLU A 62 -9.34 18.60 -13.51
N THR A 63 -9.03 17.74 -14.48
CA THR A 63 -9.88 16.61 -14.87
C THR A 63 -9.56 15.31 -14.14
N THR A 64 -8.48 15.27 -13.33
CA THR A 64 -8.14 14.12 -12.49
C THR A 64 -9.27 13.89 -11.48
N ARG A 65 -10.06 12.83 -11.70
CA ARG A 65 -11.15 12.43 -10.79
C ARG A 65 -10.67 11.27 -9.92
N LEU A 66 -10.66 11.47 -8.61
CA LEU A 66 -10.30 10.43 -7.63
C LEU A 66 -11.51 9.52 -7.34
N ASN A 67 -12.01 8.82 -8.35
CA ASN A 67 -13.20 7.96 -8.25
C ASN A 67 -12.87 6.47 -8.04
N GLY A 68 -11.78 6.18 -7.32
CA GLY A 68 -11.29 4.81 -7.10
C GLY A 68 -11.65 4.26 -5.74
N PHE A 69 -10.62 4.02 -4.92
CA PHE A 69 -10.77 3.61 -3.53
C PHE A 69 -11.57 4.66 -2.75
N GLU A 70 -12.55 4.23 -1.97
CA GLU A 70 -13.35 5.12 -1.15
C GLU A 70 -12.49 5.86 -0.13
N PHE A 71 -12.66 7.18 -0.07
CA PHE A 71 -12.09 8.03 0.95
C PHE A 71 -13.10 9.13 1.30
N GLN A 72 -13.09 9.55 2.55
CA GLN A 72 -13.92 10.64 3.04
C GLN A 72 -13.12 11.40 4.09
N GLU A 73 -13.40 12.68 4.29
CA GLU A 73 -12.96 13.42 5.48
C GLU A 73 -13.78 13.03 6.71
N GLY A 74 -13.23 13.15 7.91
CA GLY A 74 -13.88 12.74 9.18
C GLY A 74 -13.05 11.80 10.05
N GLU A 75 -13.60 11.33 11.17
CA GLU A 75 -12.89 10.44 12.11
C GLU A 75 -13.25 8.96 11.91
N ASP A 76 -14.41 8.66 11.32
CA ASP A 76 -14.89 7.29 11.17
C ASP A 76 -14.03 6.49 10.19
N ARG A 77 -13.74 5.24 10.57
CA ARG A 77 -13.00 4.31 9.73
C ARG A 77 -13.81 3.94 8.48
N LEU A 78 -13.11 3.79 7.35
CA LEU A 78 -13.73 3.41 6.08
C LEU A 78 -13.21 2.04 5.63
N THR A 79 -11.89 1.90 5.39
CA THR A 79 -11.29 0.63 4.96
C THR A 79 -11.19 -0.38 6.10
N LEU A 80 -11.90 -1.51 5.98
CA LEU A 80 -11.85 -2.66 6.89
C LEU A 80 -11.25 -3.89 6.19
N GLY A 81 -10.23 -4.53 6.78
CA GLY A 81 -9.51 -5.64 6.16
C GLY A 81 -8.54 -5.21 5.05
N ILE A 82 -8.43 -6.01 3.99
CA ILE A 82 -7.51 -5.81 2.86
C ILE A 82 -8.34 -5.80 1.58
N TRP A 83 -8.12 -4.79 0.74
CA TRP A 83 -8.84 -4.57 -0.50
C TRP A 83 -7.86 -4.50 -1.66
N ALA A 84 -8.12 -5.24 -2.73
CA ALA A 84 -7.39 -5.11 -3.98
C ALA A 84 -8.25 -4.37 -5.01
N TRP A 85 -7.63 -3.54 -5.84
CA TRP A 85 -8.31 -2.99 -7.00
C TRP A 85 -8.73 -4.12 -7.95
N ASN A 86 -9.90 -4.00 -8.57
CA ASN A 86 -10.50 -5.07 -9.35
C ASN A 86 -9.89 -5.27 -10.74
N HIS A 87 -8.84 -4.51 -11.09
CA HIS A 87 -8.15 -4.57 -12.37
C HIS A 87 -6.63 -4.56 -12.14
N ILE A 88 -5.93 -5.50 -12.78
CA ILE A 88 -4.47 -5.56 -12.79
C ILE A 88 -3.99 -4.78 -14.01
N PHE A 89 -3.19 -3.75 -13.77
CA PHE A 89 -2.68 -2.90 -14.84
C PHE A 89 -1.46 -3.55 -15.50
N VAL A 90 -1.46 -3.66 -16.83
CA VAL A 90 -0.31 -4.15 -17.58
C VAL A 90 0.49 -2.97 -18.10
N ILE A 91 1.70 -2.79 -17.59
CA ILE A 91 2.61 -1.71 -17.99
C ILE A 91 3.96 -2.27 -18.41
N GLU A 92 4.70 -1.52 -19.21
CA GLU A 92 6.11 -1.81 -19.50
C GLU A 92 7.01 -1.16 -18.45
N ASN A 93 7.95 -1.95 -17.91
CA ASN A 93 8.97 -1.46 -17.00
C ASN A 93 10.07 -0.68 -17.76
N ARG A 94 11.08 -0.19 -17.03
CA ARG A 94 12.21 0.56 -17.63
C ARG A 94 13.02 -0.25 -18.65
N ASP A 95 12.95 -1.58 -18.60
CA ASP A 95 13.63 -2.50 -19.51
C ASP A 95 12.74 -2.92 -20.70
N GLY A 96 11.53 -2.35 -20.84
CA GLY A 96 10.56 -2.71 -21.87
C GLY A 96 9.83 -4.04 -21.62
N LYS A 97 9.98 -4.65 -20.44
CA LYS A 97 9.27 -5.88 -20.07
C LYS A 97 7.89 -5.57 -19.50
N LYS A 98 6.89 -6.33 -19.93
CA LYS A 98 5.53 -6.23 -19.39
C LYS A 98 5.46 -6.80 -17.98
N VAL A 99 4.82 -6.08 -17.08
CA VAL A 99 4.53 -6.48 -15.70
C VAL A 99 3.08 -6.16 -15.37
N GLY A 100 2.46 -7.00 -14.55
CA GLY A 100 1.16 -6.71 -13.95
C GLY A 100 1.34 -5.88 -12.69
N VAL A 101 0.49 -4.89 -12.44
CA VAL A 101 0.50 -4.07 -11.23
C VAL A 101 -0.85 -4.16 -10.53
N SER A 102 -0.84 -4.66 -9.30
CA SER A 102 -1.98 -4.70 -8.39
C SER A 102 -1.86 -3.59 -7.35
N LEU A 103 -2.92 -2.82 -7.16
CA LEU A 103 -3.03 -1.87 -6.04
C LEU A 103 -3.80 -2.51 -4.89
N ILE A 104 -3.26 -2.41 -3.68
CA ILE A 104 -3.83 -2.97 -2.46
C ILE A 104 -3.99 -1.84 -1.43
N ASP A 105 -5.20 -1.66 -0.93
CA ASP A 105 -5.50 -0.83 0.24
C ASP A 105 -5.64 -1.71 1.48
N SER A 106 -4.98 -1.32 2.55
CA SER A 106 -5.02 -2.06 3.81
C SER A 106 -5.67 -1.21 4.90
N GLN A 107 -6.38 -1.89 5.78
CA GLN A 107 -6.93 -1.27 6.97
C GLN A 107 -5.84 -0.53 7.74
N GLY A 108 -6.18 0.67 8.21
CA GLY A 108 -5.26 1.43 9.03
C GLY A 108 -5.01 0.76 10.38
N THR A 109 -3.75 0.72 10.79
CA THR A 109 -3.37 0.28 12.13
C THR A 109 -3.75 1.34 13.17
N PHE A 110 -3.90 0.92 14.43
CA PHE A 110 -4.18 1.78 15.59
C PHE A 110 -5.54 2.50 15.59
N ASP A 111 -6.57 1.94 14.96
CA ASP A 111 -7.93 2.40 15.22
C ASP A 111 -8.40 1.94 16.61
N ARG A 112 -9.27 2.72 17.26
CA ARG A 112 -9.78 2.43 18.62
C ARG A 112 -10.57 1.11 18.73
N HIS A 113 -10.87 0.48 17.60
CA HIS A 113 -11.81 -0.62 17.48
C HIS A 113 -11.16 -1.97 17.10
N THR A 114 -9.86 -2.01 16.79
CA THR A 114 -9.18 -3.23 16.37
C THR A 114 -8.14 -3.65 17.39
N SER A 115 -8.19 -4.91 17.81
CA SER A 115 -7.18 -5.47 18.72
C SER A 115 -5.80 -5.46 18.07
N TYR A 116 -4.76 -5.37 18.90
CA TYR A 116 -3.37 -5.44 18.44
C TYR A 116 -3.09 -6.70 17.62
N GLN A 117 -3.60 -7.86 18.05
CA GLN A 117 -3.47 -9.14 17.35
C GLN A 117 -4.08 -9.10 15.94
N ASN A 118 -5.27 -8.50 15.79
CA ASN A 118 -5.91 -8.36 14.49
C ASN A 118 -5.14 -7.41 13.56
N CYS A 119 -4.62 -6.30 14.10
CA CYS A 119 -3.74 -5.39 13.36
C CYS A 119 -2.47 -6.13 12.87
N SER A 120 -1.83 -6.92 13.75
CA SER A 120 -0.65 -7.70 13.40
C SER A 120 -0.93 -8.76 12.34
N ALA A 121 -2.08 -9.43 12.41
CA ALA A 121 -2.48 -10.42 11.41
C ALA A 121 -2.75 -9.76 10.04
N ILE A 122 -3.50 -8.65 10.01
CA ILE A 122 -3.73 -7.87 8.77
C ILE A 122 -2.40 -7.40 8.19
N PHE A 123 -1.52 -6.86 9.04
CA PHE A 123 -0.20 -6.41 8.62
C PHE A 123 0.61 -7.56 8.03
N ALA A 124 0.76 -8.68 8.75
CA ALA A 124 1.49 -9.86 8.29
C ALA A 124 0.99 -10.36 6.93
N MET A 125 -0.33 -10.53 6.78
CA MET A 125 -0.93 -10.95 5.51
C MET A 125 -0.63 -9.94 4.40
N THR A 126 -0.80 -8.65 4.68
CA THR A 126 -0.52 -7.58 3.72
C THR A 126 0.95 -7.62 3.26
N SER A 127 1.88 -7.83 4.19
CA SER A 127 3.31 -7.97 3.90
C SER A 127 3.62 -9.15 3.00
N MET A 128 3.02 -10.31 3.28
CA MET A 128 3.20 -11.53 2.49
C MET A 128 2.70 -11.37 1.05
N PHE A 129 1.59 -10.67 0.84
CA PHE A 129 1.02 -10.45 -0.49
C PHE A 129 1.69 -9.30 -1.26
N SER A 130 2.30 -8.33 -0.58
CA SER A 130 2.91 -7.17 -1.22
C SER A 130 4.35 -7.44 -1.67
N SER A 131 4.69 -7.03 -2.90
CA SER A 131 6.08 -6.91 -3.32
C SER A 131 6.67 -5.54 -3.00
N VAL A 132 5.80 -4.53 -2.92
CA VAL A 132 6.16 -3.16 -2.49
C VAL A 132 5.18 -2.73 -1.41
N MET A 133 5.68 -2.55 -0.20
CA MET A 133 4.92 -1.95 0.90
C MET A 133 5.30 -0.48 1.07
N CYS A 134 4.33 0.40 0.86
CA CYS A 134 4.44 1.81 1.17
C CYS A 134 3.87 2.07 2.56
N PHE A 135 4.73 2.28 3.55
CA PHE A 135 4.32 2.64 4.90
C PHE A 135 4.11 4.15 5.01
N ASN A 136 2.84 4.54 5.08
CA ASN A 136 2.40 5.93 5.13
C ASN A 136 2.48 6.47 6.57
N VAL A 137 3.39 7.42 6.76
CA VAL A 137 3.64 8.10 8.03
C VAL A 137 3.19 9.55 7.91
N PHE A 138 2.36 9.98 8.85
CA PHE A 138 1.89 11.35 8.91
C PHE A 138 2.76 12.17 9.87
N THR A 139 3.10 13.39 9.46
CA THR A 139 3.93 14.44 10.10
C THR A 139 5.38 14.09 10.39
N ASP A 140 5.64 13.02 11.12
CA ASP A 140 7.00 12.67 11.54
C ASP A 140 7.15 11.19 11.94
N LEU A 141 8.37 10.69 11.77
CA LEU A 141 8.86 9.40 12.25
C LEU A 141 9.38 9.55 13.69
N GLN A 142 8.46 9.74 14.63
CA GLN A 142 8.82 9.70 16.04
C GLN A 142 9.12 8.25 16.49
N GLU A 143 9.95 8.11 17.52
CA GLU A 143 10.40 6.80 18.04
C GLU A 143 9.23 5.89 18.42
N ASP A 144 8.14 6.44 18.95
CA ASP A 144 6.93 5.69 19.30
C ASP A 144 6.27 5.00 18.09
N LYS A 145 6.16 5.71 16.96
CA LYS A 145 5.61 5.15 15.70
C LYS A 145 6.53 4.09 15.12
N LEU A 146 7.84 4.29 15.20
CA LEU A 146 8.84 3.31 14.79
C LEU A 146 8.81 2.08 15.69
N ASN A 147 8.72 2.25 17.01
CA ASN A 147 8.63 1.15 17.97
C ASN A 147 7.38 0.31 17.74
N ASN A 148 6.22 0.95 17.53
CA ASN A 148 5.01 0.21 17.23
C ASN A 148 5.09 -0.51 15.87
N PHE A 149 5.70 0.10 14.86
CA PHE A 149 5.94 -0.54 13.57
C PHE A 149 6.87 -1.76 13.69
N THR A 150 7.96 -1.63 14.45
CA THR A 150 8.87 -2.74 14.76
C THR A 150 8.14 -3.88 15.46
N ALA A 151 7.30 -3.57 16.46
CA ALA A 151 6.49 -4.57 17.15
C ALA A 151 5.53 -5.30 16.20
N PHE A 152 4.93 -4.61 15.23
CA PHE A 152 4.12 -5.24 14.18
C PHE A 152 4.94 -6.13 13.26
N ILE A 153 6.16 -5.72 12.89
CA ILE A 153 7.08 -6.54 12.10
C ILE A 153 7.46 -7.81 12.85
N GLU A 154 7.86 -7.70 14.12
CA GLU A 154 8.27 -8.86 14.92
C GLU A 154 7.12 -9.85 15.09
N HIS A 155 5.93 -9.35 15.39
CA HIS A 155 4.75 -10.20 15.48
C HIS A 155 4.37 -10.79 14.12
N GLY A 156 4.48 -10.01 13.05
CA GLY A 156 4.21 -10.47 11.70
C GLY A 156 5.17 -11.57 11.25
N LYS A 157 6.46 -11.41 11.51
CA LYS A 157 7.49 -12.43 11.25
C LYS A 157 7.17 -13.75 11.93
N LYS A 158 6.82 -13.72 13.21
CA LYS A 158 6.41 -14.94 13.95
C LYS A 158 5.22 -15.63 13.29
N ILE A 159 4.24 -14.87 12.80
CA ILE A 159 3.10 -15.45 12.06
C ILE A 159 3.58 -16.10 10.75
N VAL A 160 4.43 -15.42 9.98
CA VAL A 160 4.95 -15.92 8.70
C VAL A 160 5.80 -17.17 8.90
N GLU A 161 6.69 -17.18 9.89
CA GLU A 161 7.54 -18.31 10.26
C GLU A 161 6.70 -19.54 10.66
N ASN A 162 5.67 -19.33 11.48
CA ASN A 162 4.74 -20.40 11.88
C ASN A 162 3.97 -21.00 10.69
N LEU A 163 3.79 -20.23 9.62
CA LEU A 163 3.17 -20.68 8.37
C LEU A 163 4.18 -21.30 7.39
N GLY A 164 5.45 -21.48 7.79
CA GLY A 164 6.52 -22.00 6.95
C GLY A 164 7.02 -21.01 5.89
N GLY A 165 6.73 -19.72 6.06
CA GLY A 165 7.18 -18.64 5.19
C GLY A 165 8.63 -18.21 5.44
N SER A 166 9.09 -17.23 4.65
CA SER A 166 10.44 -16.65 4.78
C SER A 166 10.58 -15.76 6.02
N GLU A 167 11.78 -15.71 6.61
CA GLU A 167 12.14 -14.73 7.65
C GLU A 167 12.02 -13.27 7.18
N LYS A 168 12.13 -13.02 5.87
CA LYS A 168 12.03 -11.66 5.33
C LYS A 168 10.57 -11.30 5.07
N LEU A 169 10.03 -10.42 5.92
CA LEU A 169 8.63 -9.99 5.88
C LEU A 169 8.27 -9.15 4.64
N PHE A 170 9.23 -8.41 4.07
CA PHE A 170 9.01 -7.56 2.89
C PHE A 170 10.08 -7.76 1.83
N GLN A 171 9.68 -7.70 0.56
CA GLN A 171 10.64 -7.56 -0.52
C GLN A 171 11.19 -6.13 -0.57
N ASN A 172 10.29 -5.13 -0.66
CA ASN A 172 10.61 -3.70 -0.64
C ASN A 172 9.68 -2.96 0.35
N LEU A 173 10.28 -2.16 1.24
CA LEU A 173 9.57 -1.29 2.17
C LEU A 173 9.95 0.17 1.89
N VAL A 174 8.96 1.02 1.64
CA VAL A 174 9.11 2.44 1.33
C VAL A 174 8.36 3.25 2.38
N PHE A 175 9.06 4.13 3.09
CA PHE A 175 8.40 5.10 3.98
C PHE A 175 7.92 6.31 3.18
N ILE A 176 6.64 6.61 3.28
CA ILE A 176 6.05 7.82 2.70
C ILE A 176 5.72 8.76 3.86
N ILE A 177 6.53 9.80 4.03
CA ILE A 177 6.34 10.80 5.09
C ILE A 177 5.53 11.97 4.53
N ARG A 178 4.32 12.16 5.07
CA ARG A 178 3.34 13.16 4.63
C ARG A 178 3.29 14.32 5.61
N GLU A 179 3.02 15.53 5.09
CA GLU A 179 2.90 16.75 5.90
C GLU A 179 4.11 17.04 6.77
N VAL A 180 5.31 16.81 6.22
CA VAL A 180 6.55 17.16 6.91
C VAL A 180 6.64 18.69 7.03
N PRO A 181 6.75 19.24 8.25
CA PRO A 181 6.90 20.68 8.41
C PRO A 181 8.16 21.17 7.69
N LEU A 182 8.05 22.24 6.90
CA LEU A 182 9.16 22.85 6.16
C LEU A 182 10.40 23.08 7.04
N ARG A 183 10.22 23.47 8.30
CA ARG A 183 11.33 23.64 9.26
C ARG A 183 12.15 22.36 9.47
N LYS A 184 11.52 21.19 9.47
CA LYS A 184 12.22 19.90 9.62
C LYS A 184 12.95 19.49 8.33
N LEU A 185 12.37 19.78 7.17
CA LEU A 185 13.02 19.56 5.87
C LEU A 185 14.28 20.41 5.72
N ILE A 186 14.19 21.69 6.09
CA ILE A 186 15.32 22.63 6.06
C ILE A 186 16.48 22.11 6.92
N ASN A 187 16.20 21.67 8.15
CA ASN A 187 17.23 21.12 9.02
C ASN A 187 17.86 19.83 8.48
N LEU A 188 17.10 19.00 7.75
CA LEU A 188 17.62 17.78 7.12
C LEU A 188 18.54 18.11 5.93
N ILE A 189 18.18 19.13 5.13
CA ILE A 189 19.00 19.61 4.01
C ILE A 189 20.33 20.18 4.54
N TYR A 190 20.30 21.00 5.60
CA TYR A 190 21.52 21.52 6.25
C TYR A 190 22.37 20.46 6.98
N PHE A 191 21.87 19.24 7.13
CA PHE A 191 22.64 18.13 7.72
C PHE A 191 23.27 17.24 6.64
N ILE A 192 22.76 17.29 5.41
CA ILE A 192 23.24 16.52 4.25
C ILE A 192 24.25 17.35 3.42
N PHE A 193 24.27 18.67 3.59
CA PHE A 193 25.29 19.59 3.07
C PHE A 193 26.11 20.19 4.21
#